data_AF-A0A6A4UW32-F1
#
_entry.id   AF-A0A6A4UW32-F1
#
_cell.length_a   1.000
_cell.length_b   1.000
_cell.length_c   1.000
_cell.angle_alpha   90.00
_cell.angle_beta   90.00
_cell.angle_gamma   90.00
#
_symmetry.space_group_name_H-M   'P 1'
#
loop_
_entity.id
_entity.type
_entity.pdbx_description
1 polymer ?
#
loop_
_entity_poly.entity_id
_entity_poly.type
_entity_poly.pdbx_seq_one_letter_code
_entity_poly.pdbx_strand_id
1 'polypeptide(L)'
;MSELWSEAGIDDFKDIDEFVLGSPIRSLNINPGFDKHYFFDLDDRRVAELEALKPSWPDKWVHIETGDANKRIRKLISQIGHRREVRGVAFLDPYGPNLEWQTVVDLAASKKFEVIINLPIHMALNRLLMKDSQRRPDWEEMVDRCFGTTDWREITYPKTTDLFGDTLTPKADGVPELLLQMYVKRLREIFPEVATPRLIRNTKNSPLYYLIWAGPHRKGLVGAEYVLGHGEKLAKKNR
;
A
#
# COMPACT_ATOMS: atom_id res chain seq x y z
N MET A 1 -0.60 -28.14 8.90
CA MET A 1 -1.87 -27.72 8.27
C MET A 1 -1.79 -27.95 6.76
N SER A 2 -1.65 -29.21 6.33
CA SER A 2 -1.29 -29.57 4.94
C SER A 2 -2.29 -30.51 4.26
N GLU A 3 -3.47 -30.73 4.83
CA GLU A 3 -4.40 -31.77 4.35
C GLU A 3 -5.81 -31.27 3.97
N LEU A 4 -6.01 -29.96 3.79
CA LEU A 4 -7.35 -29.41 3.48
C LEU A 4 -7.50 -28.85 2.06
N TRP A 5 -6.49 -28.98 1.20
CA TRP A 5 -6.44 -28.29 -0.09
C TRP A 5 -6.64 -29.20 -1.32
N SER A 6 -6.82 -30.52 -1.16
CA SER A 6 -6.85 -31.43 -2.31
C SER A 6 -8.22 -31.58 -3.00
N GLU A 7 -9.32 -31.08 -2.43
CA GLU A 7 -10.67 -31.39 -2.94
C GLU A 7 -11.62 -30.20 -3.13
N ALA A 8 -11.20 -28.95 -2.90
CA ALA A 8 -12.13 -27.83 -2.97
C ALA A 8 -12.42 -27.38 -4.42
N GLY A 9 -13.67 -27.58 -4.86
CA GLY A 9 -14.18 -27.11 -6.14
C GLY A 9 -14.59 -25.63 -6.12
N ILE A 10 -14.87 -25.04 -7.28
CA ILE A 10 -15.24 -23.62 -7.43
C ILE A 10 -16.48 -23.23 -6.58
N ASP A 11 -17.38 -24.18 -6.27
CA ASP A 11 -18.53 -23.93 -5.39
C ASP A 11 -18.19 -23.93 -3.88
N ASP A 12 -17.08 -24.54 -3.43
CA ASP A 12 -16.65 -24.49 -2.02
C ASP A 12 -16.15 -23.11 -1.61
N PHE A 13 -15.90 -22.21 -2.56
CA PHE A 13 -15.56 -20.81 -2.28
C PHE A 13 -16.75 -19.96 -1.84
N LYS A 14 -17.99 -20.45 -1.98
CA LYS A 14 -19.19 -19.74 -1.46
C LYS A 14 -19.31 -19.84 0.06
N ASP A 15 -18.78 -20.91 0.68
CA ASP A 15 -18.82 -21.07 2.14
C ASP A 15 -17.58 -20.47 2.85
N ILE A 16 -16.65 -19.85 2.11
CA ILE A 16 -15.50 -19.08 2.63
C ILE A 16 -15.94 -17.61 2.89
N ASP A 17 -17.19 -17.39 3.28
CA ASP A 17 -17.79 -16.06 3.42
C ASP A 17 -17.29 -15.28 4.67
N GLU A 18 -16.35 -15.83 5.44
CA GLU A 18 -15.73 -15.14 6.59
C GLU A 18 -14.19 -15.25 6.67
N PHE A 19 -13.53 -15.77 5.64
CA PHE A 19 -12.07 -15.63 5.50
C PHE A 19 -11.79 -14.52 4.50
N VAL A 20 -11.20 -13.41 4.95
CA VAL A 20 -10.90 -12.26 4.09
C VAL A 20 -9.99 -12.71 2.95
N LEU A 21 -10.57 -12.98 1.78
CA LEU A 21 -9.82 -13.30 0.57
C LEU A 21 -8.79 -12.20 0.33
N GLY A 22 -7.51 -12.60 0.17
CA GLY A 22 -6.42 -11.68 -0.10
C GLY A 22 -6.60 -10.91 -1.40
N SER A 23 -5.89 -9.79 -1.55
CA SER A 23 -5.96 -8.96 -2.77
C SER A 23 -5.66 -9.73 -4.08
N PRO A 24 -4.77 -10.75 -4.13
CA PRO A 24 -4.58 -11.53 -5.36
C PRO A 24 -5.85 -12.25 -5.81
N ILE A 25 -6.48 -13.01 -4.91
CA ILE A 25 -7.71 -13.76 -5.20
C ILE A 25 -8.85 -12.82 -5.59
N ARG A 26 -9.00 -11.68 -4.87
CA ARG A 26 -10.00 -10.67 -5.22
C ARG A 26 -9.82 -10.15 -6.63
N SER A 27 -8.58 -9.85 -7.03
CA SER A 27 -8.31 -9.33 -8.37
C SER A 27 -8.64 -10.33 -9.49
N LEU A 28 -8.36 -11.63 -9.26
CA LEU A 28 -8.65 -12.69 -10.23
C LEU A 28 -10.14 -12.91 -10.46
N ASN A 29 -10.96 -12.64 -9.43
CA ASN A 29 -12.42 -12.78 -9.45
C ASN A 29 -13.18 -11.56 -10.01
N ILE A 30 -12.49 -10.48 -10.43
CA ILE A 30 -13.15 -9.31 -11.03
C ILE A 30 -13.67 -9.65 -12.44
N ASN A 31 -14.90 -9.20 -12.74
CA ASN A 31 -15.53 -9.30 -14.05
C ASN A 31 -16.22 -7.97 -14.46
N PRO A 32 -15.89 -7.35 -15.60
CA PRO A 32 -14.78 -7.71 -16.50
C PRO A 32 -13.42 -7.53 -15.81
N GLY A 33 -12.54 -8.53 -15.95
CA GLY A 33 -11.26 -8.58 -15.23
C GLY A 33 -10.09 -7.95 -15.99
N PHE A 34 -8.90 -8.02 -15.39
CA PHE A 34 -7.65 -7.59 -16.04
C PHE A 34 -7.12 -8.65 -17.01
N ASP A 35 -6.45 -8.20 -18.07
CA ASP A 35 -5.82 -9.10 -19.05
C ASP A 35 -4.61 -9.85 -18.46
N LYS A 36 -3.90 -9.22 -17.53
CA LYS A 36 -2.67 -9.74 -16.93
C LYS A 36 -2.60 -9.41 -15.45
N HIS A 37 -2.21 -10.41 -14.66
CA HIS A 37 -1.98 -10.28 -13.22
C HIS A 37 -0.51 -10.54 -12.90
N TYR A 38 0.09 -9.62 -12.16
CA TYR A 38 1.45 -9.74 -11.65
C TYR A 38 1.41 -9.69 -10.13
N PHE A 39 1.89 -10.74 -9.47
CA PHE A 39 1.94 -10.84 -8.02
C PHE A 39 3.38 -11.01 -7.55
N PHE A 40 3.80 -10.16 -6.62
CA PHE A 40 5.14 -10.16 -6.05
C PHE A 40 5.04 -10.18 -4.52
N ASP A 41 5.67 -11.16 -3.87
CA ASP A 41 5.78 -11.23 -2.42
C ASP A 41 7.20 -11.69 -2.04
N LEU A 42 7.69 -11.26 -0.88
CA LEU A 42 8.99 -11.67 -0.35
C LEU A 42 8.92 -13.06 0.31
N ASP A 43 7.76 -13.49 0.80
CA ASP A 43 7.58 -14.76 1.47
C ASP A 43 7.30 -15.88 0.44
N ASP A 44 8.30 -16.75 0.25
CA ASP A 44 8.20 -17.92 -0.64
C ASP A 44 7.00 -18.82 -0.33
N ARG A 45 6.57 -18.89 0.93
CA ARG A 45 5.40 -19.72 1.30
C ARG A 45 4.12 -19.14 0.73
N ARG A 46 3.93 -17.81 0.83
CA ARG A 46 2.74 -17.13 0.26
C ARG A 46 2.72 -17.22 -1.26
N VAL A 47 3.89 -17.13 -1.89
CA VAL A 47 4.03 -17.34 -3.34
C VAL A 47 3.65 -18.77 -3.71
N ALA A 48 4.15 -19.77 -3.00
CA ALA A 48 3.81 -21.18 -3.25
C ALA A 48 2.31 -21.47 -3.04
N GLU A 49 1.71 -20.90 -1.99
CA GLU A 49 0.26 -20.99 -1.74
C GLU A 49 -0.54 -20.40 -2.91
N LEU A 50 -0.15 -19.23 -3.43
CA LEU A 50 -0.85 -18.60 -4.55
C LEU A 50 -0.66 -19.37 -5.88
N GLU A 51 0.54 -19.92 -6.12
CA GLU A 51 0.80 -20.78 -7.29
C GLU A 51 -0.04 -22.07 -7.24
N ALA A 52 -0.22 -22.67 -6.06
CA ALA A 52 -1.06 -23.85 -5.89
C ALA A 52 -2.55 -23.58 -6.21
N LEU A 53 -3.01 -22.34 -6.01
CA LEU A 53 -4.38 -21.91 -6.32
C LEU A 53 -4.58 -21.49 -7.79
N LYS A 54 -3.51 -21.26 -8.55
CA LYS A 54 -3.57 -20.85 -9.95
C LYS A 54 -4.48 -21.71 -10.84
N PRO A 55 -4.56 -23.06 -10.69
CA PRO A 55 -5.46 -23.90 -11.48
C PRO A 55 -6.95 -23.55 -11.34
N SER A 56 -7.37 -22.83 -10.29
CA SER A 56 -8.74 -22.35 -10.13
C SER A 56 -9.13 -21.25 -11.15
N TRP A 57 -8.16 -20.66 -11.87
CA TRP A 57 -8.38 -19.66 -12.90
C TRP A 57 -7.66 -20.01 -14.22
N PRO A 58 -8.05 -21.10 -14.90
CA PRO A 58 -7.31 -21.62 -16.06
C PRO A 58 -7.27 -20.64 -17.24
N ASP A 59 -8.27 -19.77 -17.37
CA ASP A 59 -8.38 -18.80 -18.46
C ASP A 59 -7.69 -17.46 -18.18
N LYS A 60 -7.11 -17.27 -16.99
CA LYS A 60 -6.47 -16.00 -16.60
C LYS A 60 -4.96 -16.05 -16.84
N TRP A 61 -4.40 -14.96 -17.37
CA TRP A 61 -2.95 -14.80 -17.43
C TRP A 61 -2.42 -14.32 -16.06
N VAL A 62 -1.62 -15.16 -15.41
CA VAL A 62 -1.10 -14.93 -14.06
C VAL A 62 0.41 -15.20 -14.00
N HIS A 63 1.16 -14.20 -13.56
CA HIS A 63 2.59 -14.26 -13.25
C HIS A 63 2.79 -14.02 -11.76
N ILE A 64 3.40 -14.98 -11.07
CA ILE A 64 3.72 -14.88 -9.65
C ILE A 64 5.24 -15.04 -9.53
N GLU A 65 5.87 -14.22 -8.70
CA GLU A 65 7.33 -14.25 -8.56
C GLU A 65 7.75 -13.81 -7.15
N THR A 66 8.57 -14.63 -6.48
CA THR A 66 9.17 -14.24 -5.20
C THR A 66 10.19 -13.12 -5.40
N GLY A 67 10.15 -12.13 -4.52
CA GLY A 67 11.23 -11.19 -4.27
C GLY A 67 10.73 -9.83 -3.83
N ASP A 68 11.69 -8.91 -3.69
CA ASP A 68 11.38 -7.52 -3.32
C ASP A 68 10.50 -6.86 -4.39
N ALA A 69 9.25 -6.61 -4.01
CA ALA A 69 8.24 -6.01 -4.87
C ALA A 69 8.70 -4.68 -5.48
N ASN A 70 9.49 -3.86 -4.77
CA ASN A 70 10.03 -2.62 -5.30
C ASN A 70 10.90 -2.88 -6.54
N LYS A 71 11.82 -3.84 -6.44
CA LYS A 71 12.71 -4.22 -7.56
C LYS A 71 11.93 -4.85 -8.70
N ARG A 72 10.98 -5.74 -8.40
CA ARG A 72 10.15 -6.43 -9.40
C ARG A 72 9.25 -5.45 -10.16
N ILE A 73 8.62 -4.51 -9.47
CA ILE A 73 7.79 -3.45 -10.09
C ILE A 73 8.64 -2.57 -11.01
N ARG A 74 9.80 -2.08 -10.55
CA ARG A 74 10.68 -1.25 -11.40
C ARG A 74 11.16 -1.99 -12.64
N LYS A 75 11.51 -3.27 -12.51
CA LYS A 75 11.85 -4.13 -13.64
C LYS A 75 10.67 -4.32 -14.59
N LEU A 76 9.46 -4.53 -14.07
CA LEU A 76 8.25 -4.65 -14.89
C LEU A 76 8.00 -3.36 -15.68
N ILE A 77 8.09 -2.20 -15.03
CA ILE A 77 7.91 -0.89 -15.66
C ILE A 77 8.91 -0.69 -16.81
N SER A 78 10.18 -1.05 -16.64
CA SER A 78 11.16 -0.93 -17.74
C SER A 78 10.84 -1.85 -18.93
N GLN A 79 10.27 -3.04 -18.67
CA GLN A 79 9.89 -4.00 -19.71
C GLN A 79 8.63 -3.60 -20.49
N ILE A 80 7.64 -2.98 -19.85
CA ILE A 80 6.33 -2.66 -20.49
C ILE A 80 6.10 -1.15 -20.69
N GLY A 81 7.02 -0.31 -20.20
CA GLY A 81 6.96 1.15 -20.23
C GLY A 81 6.94 1.75 -21.63
N HIS A 82 7.45 1.05 -22.65
CA HIS A 82 7.40 1.52 -24.04
C HIS A 82 6.05 1.21 -24.75
N ARG A 83 5.25 0.27 -24.24
CA ARG A 83 4.03 -0.21 -24.91
C ARG A 83 2.84 0.73 -24.69
N ARG A 84 2.32 1.37 -25.74
CA ARG A 84 1.26 2.41 -25.61
C ARG A 84 -0.04 1.91 -24.98
N GLU A 85 -0.39 0.66 -25.24
CA GLU A 85 -1.69 0.09 -24.86
C GLU A 85 -1.76 -0.43 -23.41
N VAL A 86 -0.65 -0.39 -22.68
CA VAL A 86 -0.64 -0.84 -21.28
C VAL A 86 -1.31 0.22 -20.41
N ARG A 87 -2.35 -0.21 -19.70
CA ARG A 87 -2.92 0.47 -18.54
C ARG A 87 -3.01 -0.54 -17.41
N GLY A 88 -2.77 -0.09 -16.18
CA GLY A 88 -2.75 -1.00 -15.05
C GLY A 88 -3.11 -0.31 -13.75
N VAL A 89 -3.44 -1.13 -12.76
CA VAL A 89 -3.61 -0.72 -11.38
C VAL A 89 -2.54 -1.42 -10.56
N ALA A 90 -1.73 -0.66 -9.83
CA ALA A 90 -0.75 -1.20 -8.89
C ALA A 90 -1.33 -1.12 -7.47
N PHE A 91 -1.66 -2.27 -6.89
CA PHE A 91 -2.05 -2.37 -5.50
C PHE A 91 -0.80 -2.59 -4.64
N LEU A 92 -0.43 -1.59 -3.85
CA LEU A 92 0.79 -1.52 -3.06
C LEU A 92 0.44 -1.70 -1.58
N ASP A 93 0.66 -2.91 -1.08
CA ASP A 93 0.37 -3.31 0.30
C ASP A 93 1.65 -3.68 1.04
N PRO A 94 2.47 -2.68 1.45
CA PRO A 94 3.75 -2.96 2.07
C PRO A 94 3.56 -3.50 3.50
N TYR A 95 4.38 -4.48 3.85
CA TYR A 95 4.58 -4.83 5.24
C TYR A 95 5.44 -3.76 5.93
N GLY A 96 4.82 -2.86 6.69
CA GLY A 96 5.53 -1.72 7.28
C GLY A 96 5.95 -0.65 6.26
N PRO A 97 6.95 0.21 6.54
CA PRO A 97 7.38 1.27 5.61
C PRO A 97 8.36 0.76 4.54
N ASN A 98 8.10 -0.41 3.96
CA ASN A 98 8.97 -1.04 2.96
C ASN A 98 8.63 -0.66 1.51
N LEU A 99 7.58 0.13 1.29
CA LEU A 99 7.33 0.73 -0.02
C LEU A 99 8.29 1.90 -0.23
N GLU A 100 9.25 1.73 -1.14
CA GLU A 100 10.21 2.78 -1.48
C GLU A 100 9.54 3.86 -2.34
N TRP A 101 9.77 5.13 -2.01
CA TRP A 101 9.24 6.28 -2.76
C TRP A 101 9.63 6.22 -4.24
N GLN A 102 10.83 5.73 -4.55
CA GLN A 102 11.30 5.57 -5.93
C GLN A 102 10.37 4.67 -6.76
N THR A 103 9.82 3.61 -6.17
CA THR A 103 8.86 2.73 -6.86
C THR A 103 7.60 3.50 -7.26
N VAL A 104 7.12 4.40 -6.38
CA VAL A 104 5.95 5.24 -6.63
C VAL A 104 6.25 6.28 -7.71
N VAL A 105 7.45 6.88 -7.68
CA VAL A 105 7.93 7.81 -8.73
C VAL A 105 7.99 7.12 -10.09
N ASP A 106 8.52 5.90 -10.17
CA ASP A 106 8.64 5.16 -11.43
C ASP A 106 7.26 4.79 -12.00
N LEU A 107 6.31 4.42 -11.13
CA LEU A 107 4.91 4.18 -11.51
C LEU A 107 4.27 5.47 -12.05
N ALA A 108 4.45 6.60 -11.37
CA ALA A 108 3.92 7.89 -11.79
C ALA A 108 4.50 8.34 -13.14
N ALA A 109 5.83 8.25 -13.30
CA ALA A 109 6.55 8.63 -14.51
C ALA A 109 6.08 7.85 -15.74
N SER A 110 5.65 6.60 -15.55
CA SER A 110 5.09 5.78 -16.63
C SER A 110 3.80 6.37 -17.23
N LYS A 111 3.02 7.13 -16.45
CA LYS A 111 1.68 7.65 -16.78
C LYS A 111 0.65 6.59 -17.19
N LYS A 112 0.91 5.32 -16.87
CA LYS A 112 0.07 4.16 -17.25
C LYS A 112 -0.64 3.50 -16.09
N PHE A 113 -0.13 3.72 -14.89
CA PHE A 113 -0.60 3.06 -13.69
C PHE A 113 -1.40 4.02 -12.83
N GLU A 114 -2.56 3.56 -12.40
CA GLU A 114 -3.17 4.03 -11.16
C GLU A 114 -2.54 3.25 -10.00
N VAL A 115 -2.31 3.91 -8.88
CA VAL A 115 -1.73 3.30 -7.68
C VAL A 115 -2.74 3.35 -6.55
N ILE A 116 -2.88 2.23 -5.85
CA ILE A 116 -3.65 2.10 -4.62
C ILE A 116 -2.66 1.70 -3.53
N ILE A 117 -2.49 2.54 -2.52
CA ILE A 117 -1.47 2.37 -1.47
C ILE A 117 -2.17 2.13 -0.13
N ASN A 118 -1.84 1.02 0.52
CA ASN A 118 -2.15 0.79 1.92
C ASN A 118 -1.00 1.34 2.78
N LEU A 119 -1.09 2.59 3.23
CA LEU A 119 -0.02 3.25 3.97
C LEU A 119 -0.14 2.96 5.49
N PRO A 120 0.77 2.17 6.11
CA PRO A 120 0.61 1.70 7.49
C PRO A 120 1.18 2.70 8.52
N ILE A 121 0.71 3.96 8.49
CA ILE A 121 1.27 5.03 9.36
C ILE A 121 1.16 4.67 10.84
N HIS A 122 -0.03 4.32 11.31
CA HIS A 122 -0.27 4.06 12.75
C HIS A 122 0.32 2.74 13.23
N MET A 123 0.29 1.71 12.39
CA MET A 123 0.67 0.35 12.77
C MET A 123 2.18 0.12 12.74
N ALA A 124 2.90 0.76 11.82
CA ALA A 124 4.30 0.48 11.59
C ALA A 124 5.15 1.74 11.62
N LEU A 125 4.84 2.71 10.76
CA LEU A 125 5.70 3.88 10.56
C LEU A 125 5.88 4.67 11.87
N ASN A 126 4.79 5.02 12.55
CA ASN A 126 4.83 5.76 13.81
C ASN A 126 5.49 4.99 14.96
N ARG A 127 5.53 3.65 14.90
CA ARG A 127 6.20 2.81 15.92
C ARG A 127 7.71 2.80 15.77
N LEU A 128 8.20 3.00 14.55
CA LEU A 128 9.63 3.10 14.25
C LEU A 128 10.19 4.49 14.61
N LEU A 129 9.32 5.50 14.68
CA LEU A 129 9.67 6.85 15.11
C LEU A 129 9.78 6.91 16.64
N MET A 130 10.92 6.46 17.17
CA MET A 130 11.21 6.40 18.61
C MET A 130 11.61 7.77 19.19
N LYS A 131 11.56 7.92 20.51
CA LYS A 131 12.16 9.08 21.18
C LYS A 131 13.67 9.10 20.96
N ASP A 132 14.26 10.28 21.09
CA ASP A 132 15.64 10.57 20.68
C ASP A 132 16.67 9.53 21.17
N SER A 133 16.61 9.13 22.45
CA SER A 133 17.53 8.16 23.07
C SER A 133 17.41 6.71 22.55
N GLN A 134 16.42 6.40 21.72
CA GLN A 134 16.15 5.07 21.18
C GLN A 134 16.22 5.02 19.66
N ARG A 135 16.64 6.12 19.00
CA ARG A 135 16.69 6.19 17.53
C ARG A 135 17.68 5.18 16.96
N ARG A 136 17.27 4.60 15.84
CA ARG A 136 17.88 3.46 15.18
C ARG A 136 18.20 3.87 13.74
N PRO A 137 19.47 4.01 13.32
CA PRO A 137 19.82 4.47 11.98
C PRO A 137 19.19 3.62 10.86
N ASP A 138 19.12 2.30 11.06
CA ASP A 138 18.48 1.35 10.14
C ASP A 138 17.00 1.66 9.91
N TRP A 139 16.30 2.13 10.94
CA TRP A 139 14.89 2.50 10.85
C TRP A 139 14.70 3.86 10.20
N GLU A 140 15.55 4.82 10.54
CA GLU A 140 15.49 6.14 9.89
C GLU A 140 15.75 6.05 8.39
N GLU A 141 16.74 5.26 7.96
CA GLU A 141 17.00 5.02 6.54
C GLU A 141 15.83 4.34 5.83
N MET A 142 15.11 3.44 6.50
CA MET A 142 13.91 2.82 5.94
C MET A 142 12.79 3.85 5.77
N VAL A 143 12.61 4.76 6.73
CA VAL A 143 11.65 5.87 6.64
C VAL A 143 12.08 6.85 5.53
N ASP A 144 13.38 7.13 5.40
CA ASP A 144 13.93 7.96 4.31
C ASP A 144 13.61 7.37 2.94
N ARG A 145 13.81 6.06 2.75
CA ARG A 145 13.42 5.38 1.51
C ARG A 145 11.92 5.42 1.29
N CYS A 146 11.11 5.30 2.34
CA CYS A 146 9.65 5.29 2.24
C CYS A 146 9.07 6.64 1.79
N PHE A 147 9.59 7.75 2.32
CA PHE A 147 9.18 9.10 1.92
C PHE A 147 9.99 9.67 0.75
N GLY A 148 11.18 9.13 0.49
CA GLY A 148 12.14 9.67 -0.48
C GLY A 148 12.71 11.03 -0.07
N THR A 149 12.73 11.33 1.24
CA THR A 149 13.25 12.57 1.82
C THR A 149 13.51 12.38 3.31
N THR A 150 14.33 13.25 3.90
CA THR A 150 14.60 13.32 5.33
C THR A 150 13.68 14.28 6.08
N ASP A 151 12.85 15.07 5.37
CA ASP A 151 12.01 16.15 5.91
C ASP A 151 11.03 15.69 7.00
N TRP A 152 10.66 14.41 7.00
CA TRP A 152 9.82 13.83 8.05
C TRP A 152 10.42 13.99 9.44
N ARG A 153 11.75 14.13 9.57
CA ARG A 153 12.43 14.34 10.86
C ARG A 153 12.03 15.65 11.50
N GLU A 154 11.89 16.73 10.72
CA GLU A 154 11.51 18.04 11.26
C GLU A 154 10.04 18.06 11.70
N ILE A 155 9.18 17.36 10.95
CA ILE A 155 7.78 17.14 11.32
C ILE A 155 7.67 16.33 12.62
N THR A 156 8.53 15.31 12.75
CA THR A 156 8.47 14.37 13.87
C THR A 156 9.13 14.91 15.12
N TYR A 157 10.27 15.59 14.97
CA TYR A 157 11.15 16.04 16.06
C TYR A 157 11.48 17.53 15.91
N PRO A 158 10.48 18.42 16.07
CA PRO A 158 10.73 19.85 15.99
C PRO A 158 11.73 20.29 17.06
N LYS A 159 12.62 21.21 16.71
CA LYS A 159 13.56 21.81 17.66
C LYS A 159 12.81 22.74 18.59
N THR A 160 12.94 22.52 19.89
CA THR A 160 12.37 23.36 20.95
C THR A 160 13.45 23.70 21.95
N THR A 161 13.49 24.95 22.43
CA THR A 161 14.39 25.36 23.50
C THR A 161 13.69 25.23 24.83
N ASP A 162 14.34 24.64 25.83
CA ASP A 162 13.78 24.55 27.18
C ASP A 162 14.02 25.82 28.01
N LEU A 163 13.59 25.80 29.28
CA LEU A 163 13.74 26.93 30.20
C LEU A 163 15.21 27.24 30.57
N PHE A 164 16.14 26.32 30.29
CA PHE A 164 17.56 26.46 30.59
C PHE A 164 18.40 26.81 29.35
N GLY A 165 17.77 26.92 28.18
CA GLY A 165 18.44 27.25 26.92
C GLY A 165 18.93 26.03 26.14
N ASP A 166 18.65 24.81 26.60
CA ASP A 166 19.04 23.59 25.93
C ASP A 166 18.11 23.29 24.75
N THR A 167 18.68 22.82 23.64
CA THR A 167 17.90 22.42 22.46
C THR A 167 17.43 20.98 22.62
N LEU A 168 16.12 20.79 22.64
CA LEU A 168 15.44 19.50 22.67
C LEU A 168 14.77 19.23 21.31
N THR A 169 14.65 17.95 20.97
CA THR A 169 13.92 17.48 19.79
C THR A 169 12.89 16.42 20.20
N PRO A 170 11.86 16.80 20.98
CA PRO A 170 10.82 15.86 21.41
C PRO A 170 10.00 15.39 20.20
N LYS A 171 9.42 14.18 20.30
CA LYS A 171 8.46 13.73 19.31
C LYS A 171 7.19 14.57 19.42
N ALA A 172 6.78 15.21 18.32
CA ALA A 172 5.58 16.03 18.27
C ALA A 172 4.29 15.21 18.48
N ASP A 173 3.21 15.90 18.89
CA ASP A 173 1.86 15.34 18.87
C ASP A 173 1.30 15.36 17.44
N GLY A 174 0.39 14.43 17.13
CA GLY A 174 -0.26 14.38 15.80
C GLY A 174 0.68 14.04 14.63
N VAL A 175 1.86 13.47 14.92
CA VAL A 175 2.83 13.03 13.91
C VAL A 175 2.20 12.16 12.81
N PRO A 176 1.34 11.17 13.10
CA PRO A 176 0.70 10.35 12.05
C PRO A 176 -0.03 11.18 10.99
N GLU A 177 -0.83 12.17 11.41
CA GLU A 177 -1.59 13.03 10.51
C GLU A 177 -0.67 13.96 9.70
N LEU A 178 0.36 14.52 10.32
CA LEU A 178 1.33 15.37 9.62
C LEU A 178 2.14 14.59 8.58
N LEU A 179 2.54 13.36 8.90
CA LEU A 179 3.23 12.48 7.96
C LEU A 179 2.33 12.03 6.81
N LEU A 180 1.04 11.80 7.06
CA LEU A 180 0.07 11.55 5.99
C LEU A 180 -0.01 12.75 5.04
N GLN A 181 -0.15 13.97 5.60
CA GLN A 181 -0.21 15.19 4.80
C GLN A 181 1.05 15.37 3.95
N MET A 182 2.23 15.10 4.52
CA MET A 182 3.48 15.11 3.77
C MET A 182 3.47 14.09 2.62
N TYR A 183 3.08 12.85 2.89
CA TYR A 183 3.04 11.79 1.87
C TYR A 183 2.08 12.16 0.72
N VAL A 184 0.88 12.65 1.06
CA VAL A 184 -0.14 13.06 0.08
C VAL A 184 0.29 14.28 -0.72
N LYS A 185 0.94 15.26 -0.08
CA LYS A 185 1.52 16.41 -0.78
C LYS A 185 2.51 15.95 -1.84
N ARG A 186 3.42 15.05 -1.48
CA ARG A 186 4.40 14.48 -2.42
C ARG A 186 3.74 13.66 -3.53
N LEU A 187 2.68 12.91 -3.25
CA LEU A 187 1.93 12.21 -4.29
C LEU A 187 1.36 13.19 -5.33
N ARG A 188 0.84 14.35 -4.89
CA ARG A 188 0.32 15.39 -5.79
C ARG A 188 1.39 16.08 -6.64
N GLU A 189 2.66 15.98 -6.27
CA GLU A 189 3.77 16.51 -7.07
C GLU A 189 4.08 15.60 -8.27
N ILE A 190 3.78 14.31 -8.19
CA ILE A 190 4.13 13.31 -9.21
C ILE A 190 2.90 12.75 -9.96
N PHE A 191 1.72 12.76 -9.34
CA PHE A 191 0.46 12.37 -9.97
C PHE A 191 -0.44 13.59 -10.17
N PRO A 192 -1.09 13.73 -11.34
CA PRO A 192 -2.04 14.82 -11.56
C PRO A 192 -3.30 14.69 -10.71
N GLU A 193 -3.68 13.46 -10.34
CA GLU A 193 -4.90 13.18 -9.59
C GLU A 193 -4.57 12.33 -8.35
N VAL A 194 -5.04 12.77 -7.18
CA VAL A 194 -4.88 12.06 -5.90
C VAL A 194 -6.18 12.16 -5.13
N ALA A 195 -6.74 11.01 -4.75
CA ALA A 195 -7.98 10.93 -3.98
C ALA A 195 -7.75 11.31 -2.51
N THR A 196 -8.84 11.65 -1.82
CA THR A 196 -8.88 11.85 -0.38
C THR A 196 -8.52 10.54 0.33
N PRO A 197 -7.42 10.51 1.12
CA PRO A 197 -7.04 9.32 1.90
C PRO A 197 -8.17 8.88 2.83
N ARG A 198 -8.38 7.57 2.96
CA ARG A 198 -9.34 7.02 3.93
C ARG A 198 -8.65 6.19 5.00
N LEU A 199 -8.94 6.51 6.25
CA LEU A 199 -8.45 5.73 7.38
C LEU A 199 -9.27 4.45 7.52
N ILE A 200 -8.63 3.32 7.28
CA ILE A 200 -9.22 2.01 7.54
C ILE A 200 -8.97 1.62 8.99
N ARG A 201 -10.01 1.10 9.63
CA ARG A 201 -10.00 0.68 11.03
C ARG A 201 -10.36 -0.79 11.13
N ASN A 202 -9.87 -1.46 12.17
CA ASN A 202 -10.32 -2.82 12.49
C ASN A 202 -11.73 -2.80 13.10
N THR A 203 -12.27 -3.99 13.39
CA THR A 203 -13.57 -4.17 14.05
C THR A 203 -13.65 -3.56 15.46
N LYS A 204 -12.50 -3.36 16.12
CA LYS A 204 -12.36 -2.66 17.41
C LYS A 204 -12.17 -1.15 17.25
N ASN A 205 -12.38 -0.61 16.06
CA ASN A 205 -12.22 0.81 15.71
C ASN A 205 -10.78 1.36 15.87
N SER A 206 -9.76 0.51 16.01
CA SER A 206 -8.35 0.92 16.00
C SER A 206 -7.88 1.24 14.57
N PRO A 207 -7.09 2.30 14.37
CA PRO A 207 -6.55 2.64 13.05
C PRO A 207 -5.57 1.58 12.55
N LEU A 208 -5.74 1.15 11.30
CA LEU A 208 -4.85 0.19 10.63
C LEU A 208 -3.94 0.92 9.63
N TYR A 209 -4.49 1.33 8.50
CA TYR A 209 -3.77 1.98 7.41
C TYR A 209 -4.61 3.09 6.79
N TYR A 210 -3.93 4.00 6.10
CA TYR A 210 -4.59 4.92 5.17
C TYR A 210 -4.60 4.29 3.79
N LEU A 211 -5.78 4.11 3.22
CA LEU A 211 -5.96 3.70 1.83
C LEU A 211 -5.95 4.97 0.95
N ILE A 212 -5.02 5.02 0.00
CA ILE A 212 -4.78 6.18 -0.86
C ILE A 212 -4.82 5.74 -2.31
N TRP A 213 -5.54 6.47 -3.16
CA TRP A 213 -5.49 6.29 -4.62
C TRP A 213 -4.80 7.50 -5.26
N ALA A 214 -3.96 7.27 -6.26
CA ALA A 214 -3.40 8.30 -7.14
C ALA A 214 -3.26 7.77 -8.57
N GLY A 215 -3.37 8.64 -9.57
CA GLY A 215 -3.30 8.19 -10.96
C GLY A 215 -3.25 9.31 -11.99
N PRO A 216 -3.09 8.95 -13.27
CA PRO A 216 -2.93 9.91 -14.37
C PRO A 216 -4.26 10.49 -14.90
N HIS A 217 -5.42 9.97 -14.46
CA HIS A 217 -6.70 10.24 -15.11
C HIS A 217 -7.81 10.64 -14.13
N ARG A 218 -8.48 11.75 -14.44
CA ARG A 218 -9.60 12.29 -13.66
C ARG A 218 -10.78 11.32 -13.51
N LYS A 219 -11.04 10.47 -14.49
CA LYS A 219 -12.09 9.43 -14.39
C LYS A 219 -11.78 8.41 -13.29
N GLY A 220 -10.51 8.03 -13.16
CA GLY A 220 -10.05 7.17 -12.07
C GLY A 220 -10.28 7.81 -10.71
N LEU A 221 -9.99 9.12 -10.57
CA LEU A 221 -10.25 9.86 -9.34
C LEU A 221 -11.72 9.84 -8.94
N VAL A 222 -12.64 10.08 -9.88
CA VAL A 222 -14.08 10.05 -9.61
C VAL A 222 -14.52 8.68 -9.09
N GLY A 223 -14.05 7.60 -9.74
CA GLY A 223 -14.32 6.24 -9.29
C GLY A 223 -13.73 5.95 -7.90
N ALA A 224 -12.49 6.36 -7.67
CA ALA A 224 -11.80 6.17 -6.40
C ALA A 224 -12.52 6.90 -5.25
N GLU A 225 -12.88 8.17 -5.41
CA GLU A 225 -13.62 8.93 -4.39
C GLU A 225 -14.99 8.31 -4.10
N TYR A 226 -15.68 7.83 -5.14
CA TYR A 226 -16.94 7.11 -4.95
C TYR A 226 -16.75 5.86 -4.10
N VAL A 227 -15.83 4.97 -4.46
CA VAL A 227 -15.60 3.71 -3.74
C VAL A 227 -15.10 3.97 -2.32
N LEU A 228 -14.10 4.81 -2.17
CA LEU A 228 -13.48 5.16 -0.88
C LEU A 228 -14.48 5.84 0.07
N GLY A 229 -15.41 6.64 -0.45
CA GLY A 229 -16.47 7.27 0.35
C GLY A 229 -17.51 6.28 0.91
N HIS A 230 -17.69 5.09 0.32
CA HIS A 230 -18.62 4.09 0.85
C HIS A 230 -18.12 3.43 2.13
N GLY A 231 -16.81 3.32 2.32
CA GLY A 231 -16.21 2.79 3.55
C GLY A 231 -16.65 3.55 4.80
N GLU A 232 -16.92 4.85 4.70
CA GLU A 232 -17.39 5.68 5.81
C GLU A 232 -18.84 5.36 6.22
N LYS A 233 -19.69 4.99 5.27
CA LYS A 233 -21.10 4.68 5.53
C LYS A 233 -21.24 3.34 6.25
N LEU A 234 -20.40 2.36 5.90
CA LEU A 234 -20.37 1.04 6.55
C LEU A 234 -19.86 1.15 7.99
N ALA A 235 -18.82 1.96 8.25
CA ALA A 235 -18.32 2.20 9.61
C ALA A 235 -19.36 2.86 10.54
N LYS A 236 -20.30 3.65 10.00
CA LYS A 236 -21.38 4.27 10.77
C LYS A 236 -22.54 3.34 11.11
N LYS A 237 -22.68 2.20 10.40
CA LYS A 237 -23.85 1.32 10.54
C LYS A 237 -23.73 0.28 11.67
N ASN A 238 -22.55 0.16 12.29
CA ASN A 238 -22.26 -0.80 13.36
C ASN A 238 -22.03 -0.13 14.72
N ARG A 239 -22.78 0.92 15.05
CA ARG A 239 -22.82 1.53 16.38
C ARG A 239 -24.15 1.30 17.05
#